data_AF-A0A7K1J583-F1
#
_entry.id   AF-A0A7K1J583-F1
#
_cell.length_a   1.000
_cell.length_b   1.000
_cell.length_c   1.000
_cell.angle_alpha   90.00
_cell.angle_beta   90.00
_cell.angle_gamma   90.00
#
_symmetry.space_group_name_H-M   'P 1'
#
loop_
_entity.id
_entity.type
_entity.pdbx_description
1 polymer ?
#
loop_
_entity_poly.entity_id
_entity_poly.type
_entity_poly.pdbx_seq_one_letter_code
_entity_poly.pdbx_strand_id
1 'polypeptide(L)'
;MKQRRYNVGFDVGLNSLGFAAIEIDEQGMPIRILKAASEIHDGGVDPNTQKTGDSRRSQAGIARRTRRMRRRRKARLERLDKTLTKLGFPIVNESSLHGFDVWKIRALAASGFIEDDNERKCAISIAYRHIARHRGWRNPYTRVESLLNVAAPESDQYQQLRDNAIRVLGGEYIPDAATPAQIIDAVLAESSGPAMRIRTSTGSRKLGDRPGLISTRLMQADYAYELRTIFEQQHVPDDVARELMFRVFDAKSPRGSAEKHVGRDPLAPAKSRAMKASLAFQRYRIASMIVNLRVNENGEERLLTVEEKQRIYDRLASQAVEKDLTWADICSDLGISRNQLKGVGSLTADGEERVTSRPPQLTSVQRIAGLSDSKLRKSLLDWWNHSDDSAREAMIALLSNSVDIDDKRMIRPSLQQLISSRVWTIAL
;
A
#
# COMPACT_ATOMS: atom_id res chain seq x y z
N MET A 1 21.36 45.10 -38.14
CA MET A 1 21.30 43.63 -38.24
C MET A 1 20.26 43.27 -39.31
N LYS A 2 20.57 42.37 -40.25
CA LYS A 2 19.57 41.85 -41.21
C LYS A 2 18.64 40.89 -40.48
N GLN A 3 17.33 41.17 -40.46
CA GLN A 3 16.32 40.18 -40.05
C GLN A 3 16.29 39.05 -41.07
N ARG A 4 16.24 37.80 -40.60
CA ARG A 4 16.14 36.59 -41.43
C ARG A 4 14.90 35.81 -41.03
N ARG A 5 14.15 35.30 -42.00
CA ARG A 5 13.08 34.33 -41.76
C ARG A 5 13.69 32.93 -41.80
N TYR A 6 13.35 32.09 -40.83
CA TYR A 6 13.88 30.74 -40.77
C TYR A 6 12.90 29.80 -40.05
N ASN A 7 12.92 28.53 -40.43
CA ASN A 7 12.24 27.45 -39.73
C ASN A 7 13.24 26.67 -38.87
N VAL A 8 12.76 26.13 -37.75
CA VAL A 8 13.55 25.25 -36.88
C VAL A 8 12.91 23.88 -36.84
N GLY A 9 13.68 22.86 -37.22
CA GLY A 9 13.30 21.46 -37.07
C GLY A 9 14.02 20.83 -35.89
N PHE A 10 13.31 19.98 -35.14
CA PHE A 10 13.87 19.17 -34.05
C PHE A 10 13.58 17.70 -34.32
N ASP A 11 14.62 16.87 -34.24
CA ASP A 11 14.54 15.41 -34.24
C ASP A 11 14.94 14.90 -32.85
N VAL A 12 13.96 14.44 -32.08
CA VAL A 12 14.14 14.08 -30.66
C VAL A 12 14.22 12.56 -30.52
N GLY A 13 15.45 12.06 -30.36
CA GLY A 13 15.74 10.67 -30.04
C GLY A 13 15.84 10.42 -28.53
N LEU A 14 15.93 9.15 -28.13
CA LEU A 14 16.09 8.76 -26.72
C LEU A 14 17.40 9.27 -26.09
N ASN A 15 18.46 9.36 -26.90
CA ASN A 15 19.82 9.71 -26.49
C ASN A 15 20.43 10.80 -27.39
N SER A 16 19.61 11.47 -28.19
CA SER A 16 20.08 12.46 -29.15
C SER A 16 19.02 13.51 -29.43
N LEU A 17 19.46 14.73 -29.71
CA LEU A 17 18.64 15.82 -30.21
C LEU A 17 19.30 16.37 -31.48
N GLY A 18 18.72 16.04 -32.63
CA GLY A 18 19.01 16.72 -33.88
C GLY A 18 18.25 18.05 -33.92
N PHE A 19 18.92 19.13 -34.31
CA PHE A 19 18.22 20.38 -34.62
C PHE A 19 18.85 21.11 -35.80
N ALA A 20 17.99 21.72 -36.61
CA ALA A 20 18.41 22.51 -37.75
C ALA A 20 17.59 23.79 -37.85
N ALA A 21 18.28 24.91 -38.10
CA ALA A 21 17.67 26.18 -38.46
C ALA A 21 17.94 26.44 -39.95
N ILE A 22 16.87 26.61 -40.73
CA ILE A 22 16.93 26.75 -42.19
C ILE A 22 16.31 28.10 -42.56
N GLU A 23 17.09 28.97 -43.17
CA GLU A 23 16.60 30.25 -43.71
C GLU A 23 15.63 29.98 -44.86
N ILE A 24 14.51 30.71 -44.86
CA ILE A 24 13.45 30.59 -45.86
C ILE A 24 13.20 31.93 -46.53
N ASP A 25 12.74 31.89 -47.77
CA ASP A 25 12.30 33.07 -48.50
C ASP A 25 10.88 33.49 -48.11
N GLU A 26 10.32 34.46 -48.85
CA GLU A 26 8.96 34.96 -48.63
C GLU A 26 7.88 33.92 -49.01
N GLN A 27 8.21 32.99 -49.91
CA GLN A 27 7.34 31.91 -50.37
C GLN A 27 7.46 30.66 -49.48
N GLY A 28 8.32 30.68 -48.46
CA GLY A 28 8.55 29.55 -47.55
C GLY A 28 9.51 28.50 -48.08
N MET A 29 10.21 28.77 -49.19
CA MET A 29 11.17 27.84 -49.77
C MET A 29 12.53 27.94 -49.03
N PRO A 30 13.19 26.81 -48.75
CA PRO A 30 14.51 26.80 -48.14
C PRO A 30 15.57 27.51 -48.99
N ILE A 31 16.26 28.48 -48.41
CA ILE A 31 17.38 29.19 -49.05
C ILE A 31 18.71 28.57 -48.63
N ARG A 32 18.97 28.48 -47.32
CA ARG A 32 20.22 27.93 -46.79
C ARG A 32 20.09 27.40 -45.37
N ILE A 33 20.97 26.48 -45.01
CA ILE A 33 21.14 26.02 -43.63
C ILE A 33 21.88 27.10 -42.83
N LEU A 34 21.23 27.62 -41.78
CA LEU A 34 21.87 28.53 -40.83
C LEU A 34 22.67 27.76 -39.78
N LYS A 35 22.12 26.64 -39.32
CA LYS A 35 22.74 25.73 -38.37
C LYS A 35 22.14 24.35 -38.54
N ALA A 36 22.96 23.31 -38.42
CA ALA A 36 22.54 21.94 -38.19
C ALA A 36 23.48 21.32 -37.17
N ALA A 37 22.94 20.65 -36.16
CA ALA A 37 23.70 19.99 -35.11
C ALA A 37 22.96 18.75 -34.61
N SER A 38 23.75 17.82 -34.05
CA SER A 38 23.24 16.65 -33.34
C SER A 38 23.90 16.60 -31.97
N GLU A 39 23.12 16.79 -30.94
CA GLU A 39 23.57 16.76 -29.54
C GLU A 39 23.28 15.37 -28.97
N ILE A 40 24.31 14.71 -28.44
CA ILE A 40 24.17 13.37 -27.84
C ILE A 40 24.12 13.51 -26.32
N HIS A 41 23.14 12.86 -25.70
CA HIS A 41 22.99 12.84 -24.24
C HIS A 41 22.73 11.44 -23.71
N ASP A 42 23.06 11.23 -22.44
CA ASP A 42 22.92 9.94 -21.76
C ASP A 42 21.49 9.62 -21.31
N GLY A 43 20.52 10.51 -21.58
CA GLY A 43 19.12 10.31 -21.20
C GLY A 43 18.88 10.30 -19.69
N GLY A 44 19.85 10.75 -18.89
CA GLY A 44 19.80 10.75 -17.44
C GLY A 44 20.13 9.41 -16.78
N VAL A 45 20.66 8.44 -17.53
CA VAL A 45 21.09 7.12 -17.03
C VAL A 45 22.32 7.26 -16.11
N ASP A 46 22.36 6.52 -15.00
CA ASP A 46 23.53 6.49 -14.12
C ASP A 46 24.66 5.68 -14.79
N PRO A 47 25.89 6.23 -14.90
CA PRO A 47 27.01 5.55 -15.55
C PRO A 47 27.31 4.16 -14.99
N ASN A 48 27.03 3.93 -13.69
CA ASN A 48 27.29 2.64 -13.04
C ASN A 48 26.23 1.57 -13.36
N THR A 49 25.09 1.98 -13.93
CA THR A 49 23.95 1.11 -14.24
C THR A 49 23.58 1.18 -15.71
N GLN A 50 24.55 1.47 -16.57
CA GLN A 50 24.33 1.65 -18.01
C GLN A 50 23.73 0.40 -18.67
N LYS A 51 24.07 -0.80 -18.17
CA LYS A 51 23.50 -2.08 -18.64
C LYS A 51 22.03 -2.30 -18.24
N THR A 52 21.57 -1.71 -17.12
CA THR A 52 20.19 -1.84 -16.65
C THR A 52 19.33 -0.63 -17.01
N GLY A 53 19.93 0.46 -17.50
CA GLY A 53 19.22 1.67 -17.92
C GLY A 53 18.64 2.49 -16.76
N ASP A 54 19.08 2.24 -15.51
CA ASP A 54 18.51 2.95 -14.37
C ASP A 54 18.90 4.43 -14.37
N SER A 55 17.91 5.31 -14.19
CA SER A 55 18.17 6.76 -14.09
C SER A 55 18.89 7.15 -12.80
N ARG A 56 19.72 8.20 -12.87
CA ARG A 56 20.37 8.83 -11.70
C ARG A 56 19.37 9.20 -10.61
N ARG A 57 18.19 9.69 -11.01
CA ARG A 57 17.10 10.04 -10.09
C ARG A 57 16.57 8.82 -9.34
N SER A 58 16.42 7.67 -10.01
CA SER A 58 16.01 6.42 -9.39
C SER A 58 17.04 5.95 -8.35
N GLN A 59 18.32 5.89 -8.75
CA GLN A 59 19.42 5.46 -7.88
C GLN A 59 19.57 6.35 -6.65
N ALA A 60 19.56 7.68 -6.83
CA ALA A 60 19.56 8.64 -5.73
C ALA A 60 18.34 8.44 -4.79
N GLY A 61 17.17 8.14 -5.36
CA GLY A 61 15.95 7.81 -4.63
C GLY A 61 16.08 6.56 -3.77
N ILE A 62 16.62 5.47 -4.32
CA ILE A 62 16.88 4.21 -3.62
C ILE A 62 17.85 4.45 -2.47
N ALA A 63 19.00 5.06 -2.74
CA ALA A 63 20.03 5.32 -1.74
C ALA A 63 19.49 6.17 -0.57
N ARG A 64 18.71 7.22 -0.88
CA ARG A 64 18.06 8.07 0.13
C ARG A 64 17.07 7.30 0.99
N ARG A 65 16.21 6.47 0.39
CA ARG A 65 15.24 5.65 1.14
C ARG A 65 15.95 4.63 2.03
N THR A 66 17.01 3.99 1.54
CA THR A 66 17.83 3.03 2.30
C THR A 66 18.50 3.67 3.50
N ARG A 67 19.12 4.86 3.35
CA ARG A 67 19.69 5.61 4.48
C ARG A 67 18.64 5.94 5.54
N ARG A 68 17.46 6.43 5.12
CA ARG A 68 16.35 6.72 6.02
C ARG A 68 15.84 5.47 6.74
N MET A 69 15.74 4.34 6.04
CA MET A 69 15.34 3.06 6.62
C MET A 69 16.32 2.62 7.71
N ARG A 70 17.64 2.64 7.43
CA ARG A 70 18.68 2.29 8.41
C ARG A 70 18.62 3.18 9.66
N ARG A 71 18.52 4.50 9.47
CA ARG A 71 18.39 5.47 10.57
C ARG A 71 17.14 5.20 11.42
N ARG A 72 15.99 4.96 10.79
CA ARG A 72 14.73 4.63 11.49
C ARG A 72 14.82 3.31 12.25
N ARG A 73 15.45 2.29 11.66
CA ARG A 73 15.72 1.01 12.34
C ARG A 73 16.57 1.23 13.60
N LYS A 74 17.67 1.96 13.50
CA LYS A 74 18.54 2.30 14.65
C LYS A 74 17.74 2.99 15.76
N ALA A 75 17.04 4.07 15.43
CA ALA A 75 16.24 4.83 16.40
C ALA A 75 15.12 3.99 17.03
N ARG A 76 14.50 3.07 16.28
CA ARG A 76 13.50 2.15 16.84
C ARG A 76 14.12 1.18 17.85
N LEU A 77 15.25 0.56 17.52
CA LEU A 77 15.93 -0.37 18.41
C LEU A 77 16.42 0.32 19.69
N GLU A 78 16.91 1.56 19.60
CA GLU A 78 17.27 2.37 20.78
C GLU A 78 16.05 2.68 21.67
N ARG A 79 14.90 3.04 21.06
CA ARG A 79 13.65 3.24 21.81
C ARG A 79 13.17 1.95 22.48
N LEU A 80 13.34 0.83 21.79
CA LEU A 80 12.97 -0.49 22.27
C LEU A 80 13.80 -0.88 23.50
N ASP A 81 15.13 -0.73 23.44
CA ASP A 81 16.02 -1.02 24.56
C ASP A 81 15.69 -0.11 25.76
N LYS A 82 15.42 1.19 25.53
CA LYS A 82 14.93 2.10 26.59
C LYS A 82 13.60 1.65 27.21
N THR A 83 12.67 1.16 26.40
CA THR A 83 11.38 0.65 26.88
C THR A 83 11.56 -0.59 27.74
N LEU A 84 12.40 -1.54 27.32
CA LEU A 84 12.71 -2.74 28.12
C LEU A 84 13.28 -2.36 29.49
N THR A 85 14.29 -1.48 29.53
CA THR A 85 14.89 -1.02 30.79
C THR A 85 13.87 -0.34 31.69
N LYS A 86 13.01 0.53 31.15
CA LYS A 86 11.94 1.19 31.90
C LYS A 86 10.96 0.18 32.53
N LEU A 87 10.67 -0.90 31.81
CA LEU A 87 9.76 -1.97 32.24
C LEU A 87 10.45 -3.03 33.12
N GLY A 88 11.73 -2.85 33.47
CA GLY A 88 12.46 -3.78 34.34
C GLY A 88 13.03 -5.02 33.66
N PHE A 89 13.02 -5.08 32.32
CA PHE A 89 13.67 -6.16 31.57
C PHE A 89 15.15 -5.84 31.33
N PRO A 90 16.09 -6.77 31.61
CA PRO A 90 17.52 -6.54 31.44
C PRO A 90 17.88 -6.49 29.95
N ILE A 91 18.88 -5.69 29.58
CA ILE A 91 19.42 -5.68 28.22
C ILE A 91 20.57 -6.68 28.12
N VAL A 92 20.25 -7.90 27.68
CA VAL A 92 21.26 -8.95 27.47
C VAL A 92 22.05 -8.68 26.19
N ASN A 93 23.38 -8.75 26.25
CA ASN A 93 24.22 -8.54 25.08
C ASN A 93 24.10 -9.75 24.13
N GLU A 94 23.80 -9.52 22.85
CA GLU A 94 23.69 -10.61 21.87
C GLU A 94 25.02 -11.36 21.67
N SER A 95 26.16 -10.71 21.96
CA SER A 95 27.48 -11.35 21.84
C SER A 95 27.74 -12.44 22.89
N SER A 96 26.94 -12.51 23.95
CA SER A 96 27.05 -13.58 24.95
C SER A 96 26.23 -14.82 24.58
N LEU A 97 25.48 -14.79 23.47
CA LEU A 97 24.69 -15.92 22.98
C LEU A 97 25.45 -16.65 21.88
N HIS A 98 25.49 -17.98 21.94
CA HIS A 98 26.25 -18.79 21.01
C HIS A 98 25.32 -19.45 19.98
N GLY A 99 25.72 -19.45 18.70
CA GLY A 99 25.04 -20.17 17.62
C GLY A 99 23.52 -19.93 17.56
N PHE A 100 22.74 -20.93 17.94
CA PHE A 100 21.28 -20.95 17.84
C PHE A 100 20.56 -20.72 19.18
N ASP A 101 21.26 -20.37 20.26
CA ASP A 101 20.67 -20.19 21.60
C ASP A 101 19.47 -19.24 21.61
N VAL A 102 19.50 -18.20 20.79
CA VAL A 102 18.39 -17.24 20.65
C VAL A 102 17.09 -17.93 20.21
N TRP A 103 17.17 -18.94 19.35
CA TRP A 103 16.00 -19.69 18.88
C TRP A 103 15.49 -20.65 19.95
N LYS A 104 16.41 -21.34 20.65
CA LYS A 104 16.11 -22.20 21.80
C LYS A 104 15.39 -21.42 22.90
N ILE A 105 15.92 -20.25 23.27
CA ILE A 105 15.34 -19.38 24.30
C ILE A 105 13.94 -18.89 23.90
N ARG A 106 13.74 -18.54 22.62
CA ARG A 106 12.41 -18.14 22.12
C ARG A 106 11.42 -19.30 22.15
N ALA A 107 11.84 -20.50 21.78
CA ALA A 107 11.01 -21.69 21.85
C ALA A 107 10.66 -22.04 23.30
N LEU A 108 11.64 -22.06 24.20
CA LEU A 108 11.46 -22.29 25.63
C LEU A 108 10.45 -21.31 26.24
N ALA A 109 10.63 -20.01 26.01
CA ALA A 109 9.74 -18.98 26.52
C ALA A 109 8.31 -19.05 25.93
N ALA A 110 8.12 -19.72 24.80
CA ALA A 110 6.80 -19.95 24.19
C ALA A 110 6.17 -21.30 24.59
N SER A 111 6.94 -22.20 25.20
CA SER A 111 6.49 -23.56 25.55
C SER A 111 5.99 -23.69 26.98
N GLY A 112 6.46 -22.87 27.91
CA GLY A 112 5.98 -22.89 29.30
C GLY A 112 6.59 -21.79 30.16
N PHE A 113 6.05 -21.62 31.37
CA PHE A 113 6.48 -20.59 32.32
C PHE A 113 7.91 -20.86 32.83
N ILE A 114 8.75 -19.83 32.84
CA ILE A 114 10.09 -19.88 33.40
C ILE A 114 10.02 -19.44 34.86
N GLU A 115 10.36 -20.35 35.78
CA GLU A 115 10.25 -20.13 37.22
C GLU A 115 11.21 -19.05 37.75
N ASP A 116 12.49 -19.12 37.36
CA ASP A 116 13.47 -18.12 37.77
C ASP A 116 13.15 -16.76 37.11
N ASP A 117 12.89 -15.75 37.93
CA ASP A 117 12.45 -14.43 37.45
C ASP A 117 13.54 -13.71 36.63
N ASN A 118 14.82 -13.93 36.95
CA ASN A 118 15.92 -13.31 36.21
C ASN A 118 16.09 -13.96 34.84
N GLU A 119 16.06 -15.29 34.78
CA GLU A 119 16.08 -16.05 33.53
C GLU A 119 14.86 -15.74 32.68
N ARG A 120 13.66 -15.66 33.28
CA ARG A 120 12.43 -15.29 32.58
C ARG A 120 12.54 -13.91 31.94
N LYS A 121 12.97 -12.90 32.70
CA LYS A 121 13.15 -11.53 32.20
C LYS A 121 14.23 -11.45 31.11
N CYS A 122 15.32 -12.21 31.25
CA CYS A 122 16.35 -12.35 30.23
C CYS A 122 15.78 -12.99 28.95
N ALA A 123 15.03 -14.08 29.07
CA ALA A 123 14.44 -14.80 27.94
C ALA A 123 13.47 -13.91 27.15
N ILE A 124 12.58 -13.19 27.83
CA ILE A 124 11.67 -12.20 27.21
C ILE A 124 12.47 -11.13 26.46
N SER A 125 13.50 -10.56 27.10
CA SER A 125 14.33 -9.53 26.49
C SER A 125 15.06 -10.03 25.22
N ILE A 126 15.67 -11.22 25.29
CA ILE A 126 16.38 -11.85 24.16
C ILE A 126 15.40 -12.11 23.01
N ALA A 127 14.27 -12.74 23.29
CA ALA A 127 13.23 -13.05 22.30
C ALA A 127 12.75 -11.78 21.59
N TYR A 128 12.38 -10.78 22.38
CA TYR A 128 11.86 -9.51 21.92
C TYR A 128 12.86 -8.72 21.07
N ARG A 129 14.12 -8.62 21.50
CA ARG A 129 15.19 -7.92 20.77
C ARG A 129 15.56 -8.62 19.47
N HIS A 130 15.57 -9.95 19.45
CA HIS A 130 15.81 -10.72 18.25
C HIS A 130 14.67 -10.56 17.24
N ILE A 131 13.41 -10.70 17.68
CA ILE A 131 12.24 -10.47 16.82
C ILE A 131 12.25 -9.04 16.30
N ALA A 132 12.58 -8.02 17.09
CA ALA A 132 12.66 -6.63 16.63
C ALA A 132 13.63 -6.40 15.46
N ARG A 133 14.71 -7.19 15.39
CA ARG A 133 15.71 -7.15 14.30
C ARG A 133 15.23 -7.91 13.07
N HIS A 134 14.37 -8.92 13.26
CA HIS A 134 13.93 -9.86 12.23
C HIS A 134 12.40 -9.95 12.08
N ARG A 135 11.68 -8.88 12.39
CA ARG A 135 10.23 -8.80 12.58
C ARG A 135 9.35 -9.09 11.35
N GLY A 136 9.89 -9.62 10.26
CA GLY A 136 9.10 -9.92 9.07
C GLY A 136 8.57 -8.69 8.32
N TRP A 137 7.55 -8.90 7.50
CA TRP A 137 6.90 -7.86 6.67
C TRP A 137 5.44 -7.65 7.03
N ARG A 138 4.98 -6.41 6.87
CA ARG A 138 3.57 -6.03 6.92
C ARG A 138 3.35 -5.01 5.84
N ASN A 139 2.13 -4.96 5.30
CA ASN A 139 1.70 -3.84 4.49
C ASN A 139 1.98 -2.51 5.24
N PRO A 140 2.80 -1.60 4.68
CA PRO A 140 3.14 -0.33 5.33
C PRO A 140 1.94 0.59 5.61
N TYR A 141 0.81 0.40 4.93
CA TYR A 141 -0.43 1.18 5.12
C TYR A 141 -1.31 0.64 6.25
N THR A 142 -1.05 -0.59 6.71
CA THR A 142 -1.76 -1.22 7.83
C THR A 142 -1.14 -0.74 9.14
N ARG A 143 -2.00 -0.43 10.10
CA ARG A 143 -1.63 0.03 11.44
C ARG A 143 -1.08 -1.10 12.31
N VAL A 144 -0.51 -0.77 13.47
CA VAL A 144 0.11 -1.77 14.36
C VAL A 144 -0.95 -2.48 15.19
N GLU A 145 -2.05 -1.80 15.46
CA GLU A 145 -3.24 -2.24 16.19
C GLU A 145 -3.83 -3.52 15.60
N SER A 146 -3.71 -3.71 14.28
CA SER A 146 -4.15 -4.95 13.61
C SER A 146 -3.37 -6.19 14.04
N LEU A 147 -2.23 -6.04 14.71
CA LEU A 147 -1.40 -7.15 15.19
C LEU A 147 -1.74 -7.58 16.62
N LEU A 148 -2.59 -6.86 17.34
CA LEU A 148 -2.92 -7.17 18.74
C LEU A 148 -3.76 -8.46 18.87
N ASN A 149 -4.58 -8.77 17.87
CA ASN A 149 -5.58 -9.84 17.93
C ASN A 149 -5.27 -11.01 16.97
N VAL A 150 -3.99 -11.28 16.70
CA VAL A 150 -3.60 -12.39 15.80
C VAL A 150 -3.75 -13.72 16.52
N ALA A 151 -4.90 -14.38 16.37
CA ALA A 151 -5.25 -15.63 17.06
C ALA A 151 -4.32 -16.81 16.71
N ALA A 152 -3.87 -16.92 15.45
CA ALA A 152 -3.02 -17.99 14.95
C ALA A 152 -2.09 -17.49 13.82
N PRO A 153 -0.97 -18.17 13.54
CA PRO A 153 -0.10 -17.86 12.42
C PRO A 153 -0.68 -18.46 11.12
N GLU A 154 -1.44 -17.66 10.38
CA GLU A 154 -2.16 -18.12 9.18
C GLU A 154 -1.53 -17.66 7.85
N SER A 155 -0.33 -17.06 7.89
CA SER A 155 0.28 -16.59 6.65
C SER A 155 0.79 -17.75 5.78
N ASP A 156 0.72 -17.58 4.46
CA ASP A 156 1.28 -18.54 3.49
C ASP A 156 2.78 -18.79 3.76
N GLN A 157 3.52 -17.77 4.22
CA GLN A 157 4.95 -17.88 4.52
C GLN A 157 5.20 -18.72 5.77
N TYR A 158 4.31 -18.65 6.76
CA TYR A 158 4.35 -19.53 7.92
C TYR A 158 4.04 -20.98 7.51
N GLN A 159 3.02 -21.21 6.67
CA GLN A 159 2.71 -22.55 6.18
C GLN A 159 3.90 -23.15 5.40
N GLN A 160 4.55 -22.36 4.55
CA GLN A 160 5.79 -22.79 3.87
C GLN A 160 6.93 -23.14 4.84
N LEU A 161 7.10 -22.38 5.93
CA LEU A 161 8.08 -22.70 6.97
C LEU A 161 7.74 -24.05 7.62
N ARG A 162 6.47 -24.26 7.99
CA ARG A 162 5.99 -25.49 8.62
C ARG A 162 6.15 -26.69 7.70
N ASP A 163 5.73 -26.59 6.44
CA ASP A 163 5.86 -27.66 5.44
C ASP A 163 7.33 -28.04 5.19
N ASN A 164 8.22 -27.04 5.13
CA ASN A 164 9.65 -27.29 5.00
C ASN A 164 10.22 -28.00 6.23
N ALA A 165 9.77 -27.63 7.43
CA ALA A 165 10.20 -28.27 8.66
C ALA A 165 9.71 -29.72 8.75
N ILE A 166 8.44 -29.99 8.45
CA ILE A 166 7.88 -31.35 8.38
C ILE A 166 8.69 -32.22 7.43
N ARG A 167 9.02 -31.69 6.24
CA ARG A 167 9.84 -32.40 5.25
C ARG A 167 11.26 -32.71 5.77
N VAL A 168 11.86 -31.77 6.50
CA VAL A 168 13.20 -31.96 7.09
C VAL A 168 13.18 -33.00 8.21
N LEU A 169 12.12 -33.01 9.02
CA LEU A 169 11.89 -33.95 10.12
C LEU A 169 11.35 -35.32 9.66
N GLY A 170 11.44 -35.65 8.37
CA GLY A 170 11.00 -36.96 7.87
C GLY A 170 9.49 -37.21 7.94
N GLY A 171 8.67 -36.16 7.99
CA GLY A 171 7.21 -36.26 8.03
C GLY A 171 6.60 -36.18 9.44
N GLU A 172 7.39 -35.89 10.47
CA GLU A 172 6.87 -35.67 11.81
C GLU A 172 5.88 -34.50 11.87
N TYR A 173 4.81 -34.69 12.65
CA TYR A 173 3.77 -33.70 12.80
C TYR A 173 4.25 -32.51 13.66
N ILE A 174 4.07 -31.31 13.13
CA ILE A 174 4.29 -30.06 13.85
C ILE A 174 2.93 -29.45 14.18
N PRO A 175 2.61 -29.09 15.43
CA PRO A 175 1.34 -28.47 15.79
C PRO A 175 1.04 -27.21 14.96
N ASP A 176 -0.22 -27.02 14.57
CA ASP A 176 -0.63 -25.85 13.76
C ASP A 176 -0.39 -24.53 14.50
N ALA A 177 -0.52 -24.56 15.83
CA ALA A 177 -0.28 -23.45 16.76
C ALA A 177 1.21 -23.26 17.14
N ALA A 178 2.13 -24.03 16.57
CA ALA A 178 3.55 -23.88 16.89
C ALA A 178 4.05 -22.49 16.48
N THR A 179 4.83 -21.84 17.35
CA THR A 179 5.46 -20.58 16.99
C THR A 179 6.61 -20.81 15.99
N PRO A 180 6.97 -19.82 15.15
CA PRO A 180 8.14 -19.92 14.29
C PRO A 180 9.42 -20.36 15.02
N ALA A 181 9.60 -19.94 16.28
CA ALA A 181 10.74 -20.38 17.09
C ALA A 181 10.67 -21.85 17.48
N GLN A 182 9.52 -22.37 17.92
CA GLN A 182 9.34 -23.79 18.26
C GLN A 182 9.58 -24.70 17.05
N ILE A 183 9.12 -24.30 15.86
CA ILE A 183 9.37 -25.04 14.61
C ILE A 183 10.87 -25.11 14.32
N ILE A 184 11.56 -23.98 14.46
CA ILE A 184 13.00 -23.92 14.17
C ILE A 184 13.80 -24.70 15.21
N ASP A 185 13.41 -24.65 16.48
CA ASP A 185 14.04 -25.41 17.56
C ASP A 185 13.88 -26.92 17.37
N ALA A 186 12.69 -27.39 17.01
CA ALA A 186 12.45 -28.81 16.70
C ALA A 186 13.36 -29.32 15.58
N VAL A 187 13.50 -28.55 14.49
CA VAL A 187 14.43 -28.88 13.40
C VAL A 187 15.88 -28.90 13.87
N LEU A 188 16.28 -27.94 14.70
CA LEU A 188 17.66 -27.86 15.20
C LEU A 188 17.99 -28.98 16.20
N ALA A 189 17.01 -29.51 16.93
CA ALA A 189 17.19 -30.63 17.86
C ALA A 189 17.47 -31.95 17.12
N GLU A 190 16.76 -32.21 16.02
CA GLU A 190 16.87 -33.45 15.23
C GLU A 190 17.99 -33.43 14.18
N SER A 191 18.51 -32.24 13.85
CA SER A 191 19.54 -32.06 12.83
C SER A 191 20.90 -32.63 13.26
N SER A 192 21.12 -33.91 13.01
CA SER A 192 22.41 -34.61 13.21
C SER A 192 23.49 -34.26 12.16
N GLY A 193 23.14 -33.45 11.16
CA GLY A 193 23.99 -33.11 10.00
C GLY A 193 24.68 -31.73 10.07
N PRO A 194 25.26 -31.25 8.95
CA PRO A 194 25.85 -29.91 8.88
C PRO A 194 24.83 -28.83 9.28
N ALA A 195 25.28 -27.84 10.05
CA ALA A 195 24.43 -26.80 10.59
C ALA A 195 23.48 -26.20 9.53
N MET A 196 22.18 -26.41 9.72
CA MET A 196 21.18 -25.95 8.77
C MET A 196 21.11 -24.43 8.73
N ARG A 197 20.97 -23.89 7.52
CA ARG A 197 20.74 -22.46 7.34
C ARG A 197 19.28 -22.13 7.67
N ILE A 198 19.07 -21.26 8.64
CA ILE A 198 17.71 -20.84 9.03
C ILE A 198 17.04 -19.99 7.94
N ARG A 199 17.78 -19.09 7.26
CA ARG A 199 17.19 -18.16 6.27
C ARG A 199 17.81 -18.34 4.90
N THR A 200 16.96 -18.44 3.88
CA THR A 200 17.41 -18.46 2.48
C THR A 200 18.20 -17.21 2.14
N SER A 201 19.33 -17.41 1.46
CA SER A 201 20.21 -16.36 0.95
C SER A 201 20.15 -16.40 -0.57
N THR A 202 19.55 -15.40 -1.21
CA THR A 202 19.51 -15.29 -2.66
C THR A 202 20.47 -14.22 -3.20
N GLY A 203 20.88 -14.36 -4.47
CA GLY A 203 21.61 -13.31 -5.19
C GLY A 203 23.08 -13.14 -4.81
N SER A 204 23.70 -14.17 -4.20
CA SER A 204 25.16 -14.18 -4.03
C SER A 204 25.83 -14.43 -5.38
N ARG A 205 26.62 -13.46 -5.87
CA ARG A 205 27.41 -13.63 -7.12
C ARG A 205 28.38 -14.81 -7.09
N LYS A 206 28.82 -15.23 -5.90
CA LYS A 206 29.88 -16.23 -5.70
C LYS A 206 29.34 -17.62 -5.32
N LEU A 207 28.24 -17.66 -4.57
CA LEU A 207 27.71 -18.88 -3.93
C LEU A 207 26.30 -19.24 -4.40
N GLY A 208 25.73 -18.47 -5.33
CA GLY A 208 24.37 -18.66 -5.81
C GLY A 208 23.31 -18.56 -4.70
N ASP A 209 22.15 -19.13 -4.98
CA ASP A 209 21.05 -19.23 -4.03
C ASP A 209 21.29 -20.38 -3.07
N ARG A 210 21.25 -20.08 -1.77
CA ARG A 210 21.44 -21.06 -0.70
C ARG A 210 20.14 -21.19 0.07
N PRO A 211 19.41 -22.31 -0.08
CA PRO A 211 18.15 -22.52 0.59
C PRO A 211 18.36 -22.58 2.10
N GLY A 212 17.39 -22.05 2.84
CA GLY A 212 17.27 -22.24 4.28
C GLY A 212 15.84 -22.62 4.65
N LEU A 213 15.64 -22.95 5.93
CA LEU A 213 14.35 -23.41 6.45
C LEU A 213 13.23 -22.37 6.24
N ILE A 214 13.53 -21.10 6.53
CA ILE A 214 12.72 -19.95 6.16
C ILE A 214 13.00 -19.64 4.67
N SER A 215 12.16 -20.19 3.80
CA SER A 215 12.22 -20.00 2.34
C SER A 215 11.94 -18.54 1.94
N THR A 216 10.89 -17.97 2.53
CA THR A 216 10.40 -16.63 2.25
C THR A 216 10.31 -15.80 3.53
N ARG A 217 10.37 -14.47 3.39
CA ARG A 217 10.30 -13.58 4.56
C ARG A 217 8.90 -13.65 5.19
N LEU A 218 8.82 -14.20 6.41
CA LEU A 218 7.62 -14.26 7.25
C LEU A 218 6.91 -12.90 7.43
N MET A 219 5.63 -12.97 7.77
CA MET A 219 4.79 -11.82 8.08
C MET A 219 5.00 -11.33 9.52
N GLN A 220 4.71 -10.06 9.76
CA GLN A 220 4.70 -9.50 11.13
C GLN A 220 3.65 -10.19 12.00
N ALA A 221 2.55 -10.66 11.40
CA ALA A 221 1.51 -11.39 12.11
C ALA A 221 2.05 -12.67 12.77
N ASP A 222 2.90 -13.43 12.08
CA ASP A 222 3.51 -14.67 12.61
C ASP A 222 4.38 -14.37 13.85
N TYR A 223 5.16 -13.29 13.81
CA TYR A 223 5.97 -12.86 14.95
C TYR A 223 5.16 -12.18 16.05
N ALA A 224 4.03 -11.55 15.72
CA ALA A 224 3.11 -10.98 16.70
C ALA A 224 2.42 -12.09 17.48
N TYR A 225 2.00 -13.16 16.78
CA TYR A 225 1.52 -14.40 17.40
C TYR A 225 2.57 -14.98 18.36
N GLU A 226 3.82 -15.16 17.90
CA GLU A 226 4.89 -15.68 18.76
C GLU A 226 5.13 -14.83 20.01
N LEU A 227 5.20 -13.50 19.87
CA LEU A 227 5.38 -12.61 21.02
C LEU A 227 4.20 -12.69 21.98
N ARG A 228 2.98 -12.78 21.47
CA ARG A 228 1.80 -12.92 22.30
C ARG A 228 1.85 -14.24 23.08
N THR A 229 2.15 -15.36 22.41
CA THR A 229 2.34 -16.65 23.07
C THR A 229 3.40 -16.58 24.16
N ILE A 230 4.55 -15.95 23.90
CA ILE A 230 5.59 -15.75 24.92
C ILE A 230 5.05 -14.90 26.09
N PHE A 231 4.37 -13.79 25.83
CA PHE A 231 3.84 -12.93 26.88
C PHE A 231 2.78 -13.62 27.74
N GLU A 232 1.89 -14.40 27.10
CA GLU A 232 0.88 -15.22 27.79
C GLU A 232 1.55 -16.29 28.65
N GLN A 233 2.48 -17.07 28.09
CA GLN A 233 3.18 -18.14 28.82
C GLN A 233 4.06 -17.62 29.96
N GLN A 234 4.59 -16.41 29.85
CA GLN A 234 5.43 -15.78 30.88
C GLN A 234 4.64 -14.84 31.82
N HIS A 235 3.32 -14.82 31.73
CA HIS A 235 2.42 -13.98 32.55
C HIS A 235 2.81 -12.48 32.53
N VAL A 236 3.19 -11.96 31.37
CA VAL A 236 3.46 -10.52 31.19
C VAL A 236 2.14 -9.76 31.24
N PRO A 237 2.00 -8.70 32.07
CA PRO A 237 0.77 -7.91 32.14
C PRO A 237 0.33 -7.36 30.77
N ASP A 238 -0.98 -7.35 30.50
CA ASP A 238 -1.55 -6.97 29.20
C ASP A 238 -1.17 -5.57 28.73
N ASP A 239 -1.07 -4.60 29.64
CA ASP A 239 -0.65 -3.23 29.35
C ASP A 239 0.82 -3.18 28.89
N VAL A 240 1.69 -3.93 29.58
CA VAL A 240 3.10 -4.11 29.24
C VAL A 240 3.26 -4.82 27.90
N ALA A 241 2.58 -5.95 27.70
CA ALA A 241 2.58 -6.73 26.46
C ALA A 241 2.14 -5.87 25.27
N ARG A 242 1.08 -5.06 25.45
CA ARG A 242 0.58 -4.12 24.44
C ARG A 242 1.59 -3.03 24.12
N GLU A 243 2.22 -2.40 25.12
CA GLU A 243 3.28 -1.41 24.86
C GLU A 243 4.44 -2.04 24.08
N LEU A 244 4.90 -3.22 24.50
CA LEU A 244 5.99 -3.94 23.84
C LEU A 244 5.65 -4.29 22.37
N MET A 245 4.43 -4.76 22.11
CA MET A 245 3.92 -5.06 20.77
C MET A 245 3.97 -3.83 19.86
N PHE A 246 3.48 -2.68 20.34
CA PHE A 246 3.55 -1.43 19.58
C PHE A 246 4.98 -1.00 19.26
N ARG A 247 5.92 -1.15 20.21
CA ARG A 247 7.32 -0.74 20.00
C ARG A 247 8.09 -1.65 19.03
N VAL A 248 7.86 -2.97 19.06
CA VAL A 248 8.53 -3.91 18.12
C VAL A 248 8.10 -3.65 16.69
N PHE A 249 6.81 -3.42 16.46
CA PHE A 249 6.25 -3.29 15.13
C PHE A 249 6.09 -1.83 14.65
N ASP A 250 6.57 -0.86 15.44
CA ASP A 250 6.59 0.56 15.09
C ASP A 250 7.19 0.81 13.69
N ALA A 251 6.45 1.52 12.85
CA ALA A 251 6.84 1.86 11.50
C ALA A 251 6.15 3.16 11.07
N LYS A 252 6.92 4.08 10.46
CA LYS A 252 6.35 5.27 9.86
C LYS A 252 5.46 4.89 8.66
N SER A 253 4.19 5.26 8.73
CA SER A 253 3.23 5.11 7.63
C SER A 253 3.65 5.91 6.39
N PRO A 254 3.46 5.39 5.17
CA PRO A 254 3.63 6.15 3.93
C PRO A 254 2.38 6.94 3.52
N ARG A 255 1.28 6.89 4.28
CA ARG A 255 0.07 7.70 4.03
C ARG A 255 0.45 9.19 3.94
N GLY A 256 -0.20 9.91 3.02
CA GLY A 256 0.09 11.34 2.78
C GLY A 256 1.42 11.65 2.07
N SER A 257 2.31 10.67 1.84
CA SER A 257 3.60 10.94 1.19
C SER A 257 3.49 11.48 -0.25
N ALA A 258 2.38 11.20 -0.92
CA ALA A 258 2.08 11.68 -2.28
C ALA A 258 1.28 12.99 -2.30
N GLU A 259 0.78 13.48 -1.15
CA GLU A 259 -0.10 14.66 -1.08
C GLU A 259 0.55 15.90 -1.71
N LYS A 260 1.85 16.08 -1.49
CA LYS A 260 2.64 17.21 -2.04
C LYS A 260 2.95 17.08 -3.53
N HIS A 261 2.66 15.93 -4.14
CA HIS A 261 2.94 15.64 -5.55
C HIS A 261 1.65 15.58 -6.38
N VAL A 262 0.51 15.94 -5.80
CA VAL A 262 -0.77 16.03 -6.52
C VAL A 262 -0.73 17.22 -7.47
N GLY A 263 -1.13 17.00 -8.73
CA GLY A 263 -1.23 18.05 -9.74
C GLY A 263 -2.26 19.13 -9.37
N ARG A 264 -2.16 20.29 -10.02
CA ARG A 264 -3.13 21.39 -9.88
C ARG A 264 -4.25 21.26 -10.89
N ASP A 265 -5.38 21.88 -10.55
CA ASP A 265 -6.53 22.04 -11.45
C ASP A 265 -6.18 23.08 -12.54
N PRO A 266 -6.29 22.74 -13.85
CA PRO A 266 -6.04 23.69 -14.94
C PRO A 266 -7.00 24.89 -14.95
N LEU A 267 -8.26 24.72 -14.54
CA LEU A 267 -9.27 25.79 -14.52
C LEU A 267 -9.17 26.62 -13.24
N ALA A 268 -8.64 26.04 -12.16
CA ALA A 268 -8.39 26.72 -10.89
C ALA A 268 -7.00 26.39 -10.33
N PRO A 269 -5.91 26.98 -10.83
CA PRO A 269 -4.52 26.60 -10.48
C PRO A 269 -4.17 26.64 -8.99
N ALA A 270 -4.92 27.42 -8.20
CA ALA A 270 -4.77 27.48 -6.74
C ALA A 270 -5.24 26.18 -6.04
N LYS A 271 -6.11 25.39 -6.67
CA LYS A 271 -6.70 24.16 -6.11
C LYS A 271 -5.93 22.93 -6.59
N SER A 272 -5.83 21.93 -5.72
CA SER A 272 -5.31 20.60 -6.09
C SER A 272 -6.38 19.82 -6.86
N ARG A 273 -5.96 18.91 -7.74
CA ARG A 273 -6.87 18.00 -8.45
C ARG A 273 -7.71 17.19 -7.45
N ALA A 274 -8.99 16.99 -7.78
CA ALA A 274 -9.91 16.22 -6.97
C ALA A 274 -9.52 14.74 -6.90
N MET A 275 -9.77 14.11 -5.75
CA MET A 275 -9.56 12.68 -5.57
C MET A 275 -10.64 11.89 -6.30
N LYS A 276 -10.27 10.80 -7.01
CA LYS A 276 -11.24 9.96 -7.74
C LYS A 276 -12.32 9.33 -6.85
N ALA A 277 -12.02 9.11 -5.57
CA ALA A 277 -12.95 8.56 -4.61
C ALA A 277 -13.92 9.61 -4.02
N SER A 278 -13.68 10.91 -4.25
CA SER A 278 -14.55 11.98 -3.74
C SER A 278 -15.96 11.86 -4.31
N LEU A 279 -16.95 12.25 -3.51
CA LEU A 279 -18.35 12.31 -3.94
C LEU A 279 -18.49 13.31 -5.08
N ALA A 280 -17.83 14.46 -5.00
CA ALA A 280 -17.82 15.47 -6.05
C ALA A 280 -17.34 14.89 -7.40
N PHE A 281 -16.20 14.18 -7.42
CA PHE A 281 -15.69 13.56 -8.64
C PHE A 281 -16.61 12.45 -9.16
N GLN A 282 -17.15 11.60 -8.27
CA GLN A 282 -18.03 10.52 -8.70
C GLN A 282 -19.34 11.04 -9.27
N ARG A 283 -19.97 12.04 -8.64
CA ARG A 283 -21.16 12.73 -9.14
C ARG A 283 -20.89 13.44 -10.47
N TYR A 284 -19.76 14.14 -10.59
CA TYR A 284 -19.32 14.76 -11.84
C TYR A 284 -19.18 13.72 -12.96
N ARG A 285 -18.52 12.59 -12.69
CA ARG A 285 -18.32 11.53 -13.66
C ARG A 285 -19.65 10.92 -14.13
N ILE A 286 -20.60 10.72 -13.22
CA ILE A 286 -21.95 10.24 -13.55
C ILE A 286 -22.66 11.26 -14.46
N ALA A 287 -22.71 12.52 -14.05
CA ALA A 287 -23.37 13.59 -14.81
C ALA A 287 -22.75 13.79 -16.21
N SER A 288 -21.42 13.87 -16.28
CA SER A 288 -20.68 14.01 -17.55
C SER A 288 -20.95 12.84 -18.49
N MET A 289 -21.04 11.61 -17.97
CA MET A 289 -21.40 10.45 -18.78
C MET A 289 -22.83 10.57 -19.32
N ILE A 290 -23.81 10.84 -18.45
CA ILE A 290 -25.23 10.89 -18.81
C ILE A 290 -25.51 11.97 -19.86
N VAL A 291 -24.87 13.14 -19.76
CA VAL A 291 -25.03 14.24 -20.73
C VAL A 291 -24.53 13.87 -22.13
N ASN A 292 -23.54 12.98 -22.20
CA ASN A 292 -22.94 12.53 -23.46
C ASN A 292 -23.64 11.30 -24.08
N LEU A 293 -24.60 10.69 -23.37
CA LEU A 293 -25.40 9.61 -23.93
C LEU A 293 -26.32 10.13 -25.05
N ARG A 294 -26.57 9.26 -26.03
CA ARG A 294 -27.50 9.50 -27.15
C ARG A 294 -28.37 8.27 -27.33
N VAL A 295 -29.59 8.46 -27.81
CA VAL A 295 -30.50 7.36 -28.16
C VAL A 295 -30.77 7.43 -29.65
N ASN A 296 -30.60 6.31 -30.34
CA ASN A 296 -30.97 6.17 -31.74
C ASN A 296 -32.44 5.74 -31.84
N GLU A 297 -33.25 6.62 -32.42
CA GLU A 297 -34.65 6.37 -32.74
C GLU A 297 -34.81 6.43 -34.25
N ASN A 298 -35.12 5.29 -34.87
CA ASN A 298 -35.39 5.18 -36.31
C ASN A 298 -34.29 5.78 -37.21
N GLY A 299 -33.03 5.71 -36.79
CA GLY A 299 -31.89 6.23 -37.57
C GLY A 299 -31.42 7.62 -37.15
N GLU A 300 -32.18 8.36 -36.34
CA GLU A 300 -31.79 9.66 -35.82
C GLU A 300 -31.24 9.56 -34.39
N GLU A 301 -30.14 10.26 -34.10
CA GLU A 301 -29.58 10.32 -32.76
C GLU A 301 -30.16 11.52 -31.99
N ARG A 302 -30.91 11.24 -30.93
CA ARG A 302 -31.42 12.26 -30.01
C ARG A 302 -30.67 12.30 -28.69
N LEU A 303 -30.75 13.45 -28.03
CA LEU A 303 -30.35 13.62 -26.63
C LEU A 303 -31.37 12.93 -25.71
N LEU A 304 -30.90 12.52 -24.53
CA LEU A 304 -31.80 12.11 -23.45
C LEU A 304 -32.58 13.32 -22.92
N THR A 305 -33.86 13.11 -22.58
CA THR A 305 -34.69 14.12 -21.91
C THR A 305 -34.20 14.39 -20.48
N VAL A 306 -34.69 15.45 -19.85
CA VAL A 306 -34.30 15.78 -18.47
C VAL A 306 -34.72 14.68 -17.50
N GLU A 307 -35.91 14.11 -17.71
CA GLU A 307 -36.50 13.05 -16.90
C GLU A 307 -35.70 11.74 -17.04
N GLU A 308 -35.32 11.38 -18.27
CA GLU A 308 -34.44 10.23 -18.55
C GLU A 308 -33.09 10.40 -17.84
N LYS A 309 -32.48 11.59 -17.94
CA LYS A 309 -31.20 11.88 -17.29
C LYS A 309 -31.31 11.78 -15.76
N GLN A 310 -32.37 12.34 -15.18
CA GLN A 310 -32.58 12.32 -13.74
C GLN A 310 -32.78 10.89 -13.22
N ARG A 311 -33.59 10.09 -13.91
CA ARG A 311 -33.81 8.67 -13.56
C ARG A 311 -32.52 7.87 -13.55
N ILE A 312 -31.68 8.02 -14.59
CA ILE A 312 -30.38 7.34 -14.66
C ILE A 312 -29.46 7.85 -13.55
N TYR A 313 -29.42 9.17 -13.32
CA TYR A 313 -28.57 9.77 -12.30
C TYR A 313 -28.91 9.22 -10.91
N ASP A 314 -30.19 9.19 -10.55
CA ASP A 314 -30.65 8.71 -9.24
C ASP A 314 -30.33 7.22 -9.05
N ARG A 315 -30.46 6.40 -10.10
CA ARG A 315 -30.06 4.99 -10.05
C ARG A 315 -28.55 4.84 -9.82
N LEU A 316 -27.72 5.54 -10.59
CA LEU A 316 -26.25 5.45 -10.52
C LEU A 316 -25.67 6.08 -9.26
N ALA A 317 -26.35 7.07 -8.70
CA ALA A 317 -25.97 7.76 -7.47
C ALA A 317 -26.56 7.09 -6.20
N SER A 318 -27.37 6.05 -6.35
CA SER A 318 -28.01 5.37 -5.23
C SER A 318 -27.00 4.70 -4.29
N GLN A 319 -27.38 4.61 -3.01
CA GLN A 319 -26.59 3.88 -2.01
C GLN A 319 -26.77 2.35 -2.11
N ALA A 320 -27.74 1.90 -2.89
CA ALA A 320 -28.05 0.49 -3.05
C ALA A 320 -26.86 -0.23 -3.69
N VAL A 321 -26.51 -1.39 -3.12
CA VAL A 321 -25.43 -2.23 -3.63
C VAL A 321 -26.01 -3.13 -4.72
N GLU A 322 -26.03 -2.64 -5.95
CA GLU A 322 -26.29 -3.46 -7.13
C GLU A 322 -24.97 -4.05 -7.62
N LYS A 323 -24.74 -5.35 -7.33
CA LYS A 323 -23.62 -6.06 -7.93
C LYS A 323 -23.86 -6.09 -9.45
N ASP A 324 -22.87 -5.60 -10.19
CA ASP A 324 -22.78 -5.75 -11.64
C ASP A 324 -23.77 -4.95 -12.50
N LEU A 325 -24.24 -3.79 -12.04
CA LEU A 325 -25.05 -2.87 -12.88
C LEU A 325 -24.37 -2.62 -14.24
N THR A 326 -25.09 -2.91 -15.32
CA THR A 326 -24.64 -2.83 -16.70
C THR A 326 -25.39 -1.77 -17.50
N TRP A 327 -24.91 -1.47 -18.70
CA TRP A 327 -25.64 -0.62 -19.64
C TRP A 327 -26.94 -1.25 -20.12
N ALA A 328 -27.08 -2.57 -20.08
CA ALA A 328 -28.34 -3.23 -20.44
C ALA A 328 -29.43 -2.92 -19.41
N ASP A 329 -29.09 -2.91 -18.12
CA ASP A 329 -30.01 -2.58 -17.04
C ASP A 329 -30.48 -1.13 -17.14
N ILE A 330 -29.58 -0.21 -17.48
CA ILE A 330 -29.93 1.20 -17.73
C ILE A 330 -30.84 1.34 -18.94
N CYS A 331 -30.62 0.56 -20.01
CA CYS A 331 -31.51 0.54 -21.17
C CYS A 331 -32.91 0.03 -20.81
N SER A 332 -33.02 -1.00 -19.96
CA SER A 332 -34.30 -1.51 -19.46
C SER A 332 -35.09 -0.44 -18.71
N ASP A 333 -34.45 0.39 -17.87
CA ASP A 333 -35.13 1.48 -17.15
C ASP A 333 -35.66 2.61 -18.05
N LEU A 334 -34.97 2.81 -19.17
CA LEU A 334 -35.35 3.77 -20.20
C LEU A 334 -36.39 3.20 -21.16
N GLY A 335 -36.67 1.89 -21.10
CA GLY A 335 -37.55 1.21 -22.05
C GLY A 335 -36.97 1.13 -23.46
N ILE A 336 -35.64 1.20 -23.61
CA ILE A 336 -34.94 1.16 -24.91
C ILE A 336 -34.13 -0.13 -25.05
N SER A 337 -33.86 -0.53 -26.28
CA SER A 337 -32.96 -1.65 -26.57
C SER A 337 -31.49 -1.23 -26.49
N ARG A 338 -30.60 -2.17 -26.11
CA ARG A 338 -29.16 -1.89 -25.94
C ARG A 338 -28.48 -1.36 -27.21
N ASN A 339 -28.95 -1.75 -28.39
CA ASN A 339 -28.47 -1.29 -29.69
C ASN A 339 -28.82 0.19 -29.98
N GLN A 340 -29.86 0.73 -29.34
CA GLN A 340 -30.29 2.12 -29.47
C GLN A 340 -29.42 3.07 -28.66
N LEU A 341 -28.79 2.61 -27.57
CA LEU A 341 -27.92 3.46 -26.76
C LEU A 341 -26.58 3.73 -27.46
N LYS A 342 -26.35 4.99 -27.82
CA LYS A 342 -25.15 5.54 -28.45
C LYS A 342 -24.41 6.49 -27.49
N GLY A 343 -23.18 6.87 -27.84
CA GLY A 343 -22.28 7.62 -26.94
C GLY A 343 -21.57 6.75 -25.89
N VAL A 344 -21.97 5.48 -25.73
CA VAL A 344 -21.23 4.45 -24.98
C VAL A 344 -20.12 3.90 -25.88
N GLY A 345 -19.00 4.63 -26.01
CA GLY A 345 -17.83 4.18 -26.79
C GLY A 345 -17.20 5.23 -27.72
N SER A 346 -17.78 6.42 -27.85
CA SER A 346 -17.17 7.55 -28.57
C SER A 346 -16.19 8.29 -27.66
N LEU A 347 -15.05 8.75 -28.19
CA LEU A 347 -14.12 9.62 -27.46
C LEU A 347 -14.86 10.88 -26.96
N THR A 348 -14.72 11.18 -25.68
CA THR A 348 -15.11 12.50 -25.15
C THR A 348 -14.10 13.55 -25.63
N ALA A 349 -14.50 14.82 -25.69
CA ALA A 349 -13.62 15.92 -26.13
C ALA A 349 -12.33 16.06 -25.30
N ASP A 350 -12.31 15.48 -24.08
CA ASP A 350 -11.17 15.50 -23.16
C ASP A 350 -10.14 14.37 -23.41
N GLY A 351 -10.33 13.55 -24.45
CA GLY A 351 -9.36 12.53 -24.87
C GLY A 351 -9.16 11.37 -23.88
N GLU A 352 -10.05 11.19 -22.90
CA GLU A 352 -10.03 10.00 -22.04
C GLU A 352 -10.54 8.77 -22.81
N GLU A 353 -9.71 7.73 -22.88
CA GLU A 353 -10.06 6.43 -23.44
C GLU A 353 -11.12 5.69 -22.60
N ARG A 354 -12.15 5.22 -23.31
CA ARG A 354 -13.19 4.26 -22.94
C ARG A 354 -14.22 4.74 -21.91
N VAL A 355 -15.46 4.86 -22.38
CA VAL A 355 -16.62 4.49 -21.55
C VAL A 355 -16.34 3.06 -21.05
N THR A 356 -16.20 2.92 -19.74
CA THR A 356 -16.02 1.62 -19.11
C THR A 356 -17.15 0.69 -19.54
N SER A 357 -16.89 -0.61 -19.65
CA SER A 357 -17.92 -1.62 -20.00
C SER A 357 -19.16 -1.57 -19.08
N ARG A 358 -19.05 -0.86 -17.95
CA ARG A 358 -20.10 -0.60 -16.97
C ARG A 358 -20.33 0.89 -16.76
N PRO A 359 -21.57 1.32 -16.45
CA PRO A 359 -21.87 2.69 -16.09
C PRO A 359 -21.13 3.13 -14.82
N PRO A 360 -20.69 4.40 -14.72
CA PRO A 360 -20.08 4.93 -13.51
C PRO A 360 -21.11 4.99 -12.37
N GLN A 361 -20.68 4.70 -11.15
CA GLN A 361 -21.55 4.66 -9.95
C GLN A 361 -20.89 5.37 -8.77
N LEU A 362 -21.69 5.65 -7.73
CA LEU A 362 -21.23 6.22 -6.47
C LEU A 362 -20.53 5.16 -5.58
N THR A 363 -19.45 4.59 -6.13
CA THR A 363 -18.77 3.41 -5.58
C THR A 363 -18.26 3.59 -4.15
N SER A 364 -17.91 4.80 -3.72
CA SER A 364 -17.44 5.04 -2.35
C SER A 364 -18.54 4.72 -1.33
N VAL A 365 -19.77 5.13 -1.61
CA VAL A 365 -20.92 4.90 -0.73
C VAL A 365 -21.37 3.44 -0.78
N GLN A 366 -21.47 2.88 -1.98
CA GLN A 366 -21.82 1.47 -2.16
C GLN A 366 -20.84 0.53 -1.47
N ARG A 367 -19.52 0.85 -1.44
CA ARG A 367 -18.53 0.05 -0.70
C ARG A 367 -18.72 0.10 0.82
N ILE A 368 -19.15 1.24 1.37
CA ILE A 368 -19.49 1.36 2.79
C ILE A 368 -20.74 0.51 3.10
N ALA A 369 -21.76 0.61 2.25
CA ALA A 369 -22.99 -0.19 2.37
C ALA A 369 -22.74 -1.70 2.15
N GLY A 370 -21.74 -2.05 1.34
CA GLY A 370 -21.38 -3.43 1.01
C GLY A 370 -20.42 -4.12 1.99
N LEU A 371 -20.08 -3.49 3.12
CA LEU A 371 -19.22 -4.10 4.13
C LEU A 371 -19.83 -5.40 4.69
N SER A 372 -19.01 -6.44 4.81
CA SER A 372 -19.40 -7.76 5.34
C SER A 372 -19.65 -7.73 6.85
N ASP A 373 -18.86 -6.95 7.59
CA ASP A 373 -19.08 -6.74 9.02
C ASP A 373 -20.36 -5.92 9.26
N SER A 374 -21.41 -6.61 9.69
CA SER A 374 -22.73 -6.02 9.90
C SER A 374 -22.76 -4.94 10.98
N LYS A 375 -21.92 -5.06 12.03
CA LYS A 375 -21.88 -4.12 13.15
C LYS A 375 -21.17 -2.84 12.72
N LEU A 376 -20.02 -3.00 12.08
CA LEU A 376 -19.27 -1.88 11.52
C LEU A 376 -20.08 -1.16 10.43
N ARG A 377 -20.71 -1.91 9.51
CA ARG A 377 -21.58 -1.37 8.47
C ARG A 377 -22.70 -0.51 9.04
N LYS A 378 -23.46 -1.03 10.01
CA LYS A 378 -24.57 -0.28 10.64
C LYS A 378 -24.07 1.02 11.26
N SER A 379 -22.96 0.96 12.00
CA SER A 379 -22.39 2.13 12.64
C SER A 379 -21.88 3.18 11.65
N LEU A 380 -21.26 2.76 10.55
CA LEU A 380 -20.77 3.67 9.52
C LEU A 380 -21.90 4.29 8.72
N LEU A 381 -22.94 3.52 8.37
CA LEU A 381 -24.11 4.04 7.66
C LEU A 381 -24.93 5.01 8.51
N ASP A 382 -25.09 4.71 9.80
CA ASP A 382 -25.77 5.62 10.74
C ASP A 382 -25.04 6.96 10.83
N TRP A 383 -23.72 6.93 11.02
CA TRP A 383 -22.90 8.13 10.97
C TRP A 383 -22.99 8.85 9.62
N TRP A 384 -22.92 8.09 8.52
CA TRP A 384 -22.96 8.63 7.15
C TRP A 384 -24.25 9.39 6.87
N ASN A 385 -25.40 8.84 7.27
CA ASN A 385 -26.71 9.43 7.04
C ASN A 385 -26.93 10.71 7.83
N HIS A 386 -26.39 10.81 9.04
CA HIS A 386 -26.49 12.01 9.90
C HIS A 386 -25.40 13.07 9.62
N SER A 387 -24.45 12.79 8.74
CA SER A 387 -23.32 13.68 8.43
C SER A 387 -23.56 14.51 7.18
N ASP A 388 -22.98 15.71 7.13
CA ASP A 388 -23.00 16.55 5.94
C ASP A 388 -22.00 16.08 4.87
N ASP A 389 -22.12 16.62 3.65
CA ASP A 389 -21.26 16.23 2.54
C ASP A 389 -19.78 16.57 2.79
N SER A 390 -19.47 17.61 3.56
CA SER A 390 -18.09 17.96 3.93
C SER A 390 -17.45 16.90 4.84
N ALA A 391 -18.18 16.44 5.85
CA ALA A 391 -17.75 15.39 6.77
C ALA A 391 -17.60 14.05 6.03
N ARG A 392 -18.54 13.71 5.15
CA ARG A 392 -18.47 12.52 4.28
C ARG A 392 -17.23 12.53 3.38
N GLU A 393 -16.93 13.65 2.73
CA GLU A 393 -15.72 13.82 1.91
C GLU A 393 -14.44 13.69 2.76
N ALA A 394 -14.44 14.26 3.96
CA ALA A 394 -13.34 14.15 4.90
C ALA A 394 -13.10 12.69 5.33
N MET A 395 -14.18 11.94 5.59
CA MET A 395 -14.11 10.51 5.89
C MET A 395 -13.50 9.70 4.74
N ILE A 396 -13.95 9.93 3.50
CA ILE A 396 -13.37 9.27 2.32
C ILE A 396 -11.88 9.60 2.20
N ALA A 397 -11.50 10.86 2.43
CA ALA A 397 -10.10 11.28 2.39
C ALA A 397 -9.24 10.58 3.46
N LEU A 398 -9.76 10.37 4.67
CA LEU A 398 -9.07 9.63 5.73
C LEU A 398 -8.94 8.14 5.46
N LEU A 399 -9.99 7.53 4.92
CA LEU A 399 -9.98 6.12 4.50
C LEU A 399 -9.07 5.91 3.28
N SER A 400 -8.82 6.97 2.51
CA SER A 400 -7.83 6.95 1.45
C SER A 400 -6.41 6.91 2.03
N ASN A 401 -5.50 6.25 1.33
CA ASN A 401 -4.07 6.26 1.67
C ASN A 401 -3.37 7.60 1.31
N SER A 402 -4.13 8.59 0.83
CA SER A 402 -3.60 9.83 0.24
C SER A 402 -3.36 10.96 1.25
N VAL A 403 -3.87 10.83 2.47
CA VAL A 403 -3.78 11.86 3.52
C VAL A 403 -3.01 11.32 4.73
N ASP A 404 -2.11 12.14 5.28
CA ASP A 404 -1.49 11.83 6.57
C ASP A 404 -2.46 12.17 7.71
N ILE A 405 -3.03 11.13 8.31
CA ILE A 405 -4.06 11.27 9.36
C ILE A 405 -3.47 11.91 10.62
N ASP A 406 -2.24 11.55 10.97
CA ASP A 406 -1.61 12.00 12.22
C ASP A 406 -1.26 13.49 12.15
N ASP A 407 -0.81 13.96 10.97
CA ASP A 407 -0.59 15.39 10.71
C ASP A 407 -1.91 16.18 10.70
N LYS A 408 -3.00 15.62 10.15
CA LYS A 408 -4.30 16.32 10.02
C LYS A 408 -5.13 16.31 11.31
N ARG A 409 -4.88 15.35 12.21
CA ARG A 409 -5.51 15.26 13.55
C ARG A 409 -5.26 16.53 14.38
N MET A 410 -4.14 17.22 14.14
CA MET A 410 -3.78 18.46 14.84
C MET A 410 -4.39 19.73 14.22
N ILE A 411 -5.00 19.66 13.03
CA ILE A 411 -5.30 20.85 12.21
C ILE A 411 -6.81 21.06 11.97
N ARG A 412 -7.65 20.03 12.05
CA ARG A 412 -9.10 20.16 11.75
C ARG A 412 -9.99 19.64 12.90
N PRO A 413 -10.76 20.51 13.57
CA PRO A 413 -11.67 20.13 14.66
C PRO A 413 -12.72 19.07 14.27
N SER A 414 -13.27 19.14 13.05
CA SER A 414 -14.24 18.16 12.53
C SER A 414 -13.65 16.76 12.34
N LEU A 415 -12.33 16.65 12.09
CA LEU A 415 -11.62 15.36 12.02
C LEU A 415 -11.37 14.76 13.41
N GLN A 416 -11.27 15.61 14.43
CA GLN A 416 -10.98 15.21 15.81
C GLN A 416 -12.19 14.50 16.44
N GLN A 417 -13.43 14.96 16.17
CA GLN A 417 -14.66 14.29 16.57
C GLN A 417 -14.84 12.92 15.88
N LEU A 418 -14.48 12.81 14.59
CA LEU A 418 -14.58 11.56 13.84
C LEU A 418 -13.66 10.48 14.41
N ILE A 419 -12.37 10.79 14.60
CA ILE A 419 -11.35 9.80 15.01
C ILE A 419 -11.49 9.40 16.48
N SER A 420 -12.11 10.25 17.32
CA SER A 420 -12.28 10.00 18.76
C SER A 420 -13.43 9.03 19.09
N SER A 421 -14.28 8.67 18.12
CA SER A 421 -15.34 7.68 18.36
C SER A 421 -14.80 6.25 18.23
N ARG A 422 -15.19 5.37 19.16
CA ARG A 422 -14.76 3.95 19.25
C ARG A 422 -14.90 3.16 17.92
N VAL A 423 -15.78 3.61 17.04
CA VAL A 423 -16.06 3.02 15.72
C VAL A 423 -14.82 3.08 14.81
N TRP A 424 -14.05 4.17 14.89
CA TRP A 424 -12.93 4.43 13.97
C TRP A 424 -11.60 3.81 14.40
N THR A 425 -11.46 3.44 15.67
CA THR A 425 -10.30 2.67 16.15
C THR A 425 -10.32 1.22 15.64
N ILE A 426 -11.50 0.69 15.31
CA ILE A 426 -11.68 -0.67 14.77
C ILE A 426 -11.62 -0.67 13.24
N ALA A 427 -12.02 0.43 12.58
CA ALA A 427 -12.10 0.54 11.12
C ALA A 427 -10.80 0.98 10.42
N LEU A 428 -9.85 1.60 11.14
CA LEU A 428 -8.57 2.13 10.62
C LEU A 428 -7.38 1.28 11.07
#